data_AF-A0A3D0JLX1-F1
#
_entry.id   AF-A0A3D0JLX1-F1
#
_cell.length_a   1.000
_cell.length_b   1.000
_cell.length_c   1.000
_cell.angle_alpha   90.00
_cell.angle_beta   90.00
_cell.angle_gamma   90.00
#
_symmetry.space_group_name_H-M   'P 1'
#
loop_
_entity.id
_entity.type
_entity.pdbx_description
1 polymer ?
#
loop_
_entity_poly.entity_id
_entity_poly.type
_entity_poly.pdbx_seq_one_letter_code
_entity_poly.pdbx_strand_id
1 'polypeptide(L)'
;DVLFQHTDSPAPIQTAERRGIYSVGYASDMAHFGPKAVLTSIVNDWGPHYVKSAQAVIDGNWQPQDFWGGLAEDTVSLPISVLVPADVKSDAGQIIADIRSGTFHPFTGPIKDQSGAVRIAEGVSATNAELASMNYYVENVKAEMPK
;
A
#
# COMPACT_ATOMS: atom_id res chain seq x y z
N ASP A 1 -1.63 -2.40 -18.58
CA ASP A 1 -2.34 -3.71 -18.59
C ASP A 1 -2.59 -4.25 -17.17
N VAL A 2 -2.12 -3.55 -16.14
CA VAL A 2 -2.53 -3.74 -14.75
C VAL A 2 -3.22 -2.45 -14.28
N LEU A 3 -4.30 -2.58 -13.50
CA LEU A 3 -5.01 -1.46 -12.88
C LEU A 3 -4.88 -1.48 -11.35
N PHE A 4 -4.68 -0.32 -10.75
CA PHE A 4 -4.82 -0.12 -9.31
C PHE A 4 -5.77 1.07 -9.08
N GLN A 5 -6.40 1.09 -7.90
CA GLN A 5 -7.35 2.12 -7.51
C GLN A 5 -7.06 2.60 -6.09
N HIS A 6 -7.43 3.85 -5.82
CA HIS A 6 -7.54 4.41 -4.48
C HIS A 6 -8.99 4.86 -4.21
N THR A 7 -9.95 4.06 -4.69
CA THR A 7 -11.39 4.20 -4.45
C THR A 7 -11.91 2.92 -3.78
N ASP A 8 -13.16 2.93 -3.29
CA ASP A 8 -13.59 1.95 -2.27
C ASP A 8 -14.45 0.79 -2.82
N SER A 9 -14.78 0.79 -4.11
CA SER A 9 -15.68 -0.21 -4.71
C SER A 9 -14.93 -1.25 -5.55
N PRO A 10 -15.48 -2.46 -5.76
CA PRO A 10 -14.87 -3.45 -6.65
C PRO A 10 -15.09 -3.14 -8.15
N ALA A 11 -15.72 -2.02 -8.52
CA ALA A 11 -16.11 -1.75 -9.90
C ALA A 11 -14.92 -1.73 -10.90
N PRO A 12 -13.75 -1.14 -10.58
CA PRO A 12 -12.59 -1.22 -11.46
C PRO A 12 -12.05 -2.65 -11.62
N ILE A 13 -12.07 -3.46 -10.56
CA ILE A 13 -11.65 -4.88 -10.59
C ILE A 13 -12.58 -5.72 -11.47
N GLN A 14 -13.89 -5.57 -11.31
CA GLN A 14 -14.87 -6.25 -12.17
C GLN A 14 -14.71 -5.82 -13.64
N THR A 15 -14.29 -4.58 -13.89
CA THR A 15 -13.99 -4.11 -15.23
C THR A 15 -12.71 -4.75 -15.77
N ALA A 16 -11.66 -4.87 -14.95
CA ALA A 16 -10.43 -5.56 -15.30
C ALA A 16 -10.69 -7.02 -15.69
N GLU A 17 -11.47 -7.75 -14.88
CA GLU A 17 -11.92 -9.12 -15.16
C GLU A 17 -12.64 -9.22 -16.50
N ARG A 18 -13.64 -8.36 -16.76
CA ARG A 18 -14.39 -8.35 -18.04
C ARG A 18 -13.50 -8.02 -19.25
N ARG A 19 -12.44 -7.25 -19.05
CA ARG A 19 -11.51 -6.82 -20.11
C ARG A 19 -10.32 -7.77 -20.26
N GLY A 20 -10.19 -8.78 -19.40
CA GLY A 20 -9.06 -9.71 -19.43
C GLY A 20 -7.73 -9.03 -19.10
N ILE A 21 -7.74 -8.00 -18.25
CA ILE A 21 -6.54 -7.34 -17.75
C ILE A 21 -6.41 -7.58 -16.25
N TYR A 22 -5.21 -7.35 -15.72
CA TYR A 22 -4.94 -7.57 -14.30
C TYR A 22 -5.30 -6.36 -13.43
N SER A 23 -5.44 -6.59 -12.14
CA SER A 23 -5.72 -5.57 -11.14
C SER A 23 -5.11 -5.89 -9.78
N VAL A 24 -5.05 -4.88 -8.92
CA VAL A 24 -4.72 -4.99 -7.50
C VAL A 24 -5.93 -4.53 -6.69
N GLY A 25 -6.37 -5.35 -5.74
CA GLY A 25 -7.47 -5.01 -4.84
C GLY A 25 -7.06 -4.02 -3.76
N TYR A 26 -8.03 -3.32 -3.18
CA TYR A 26 -7.80 -2.27 -2.19
C TYR A 26 -8.77 -2.39 -1.01
N ALA A 27 -8.26 -2.12 0.20
CA ALA A 27 -8.91 -2.22 1.50
C ALA A 27 -9.34 -3.63 1.96
N SER A 28 -9.71 -4.54 1.06
CA SER A 28 -10.09 -5.92 1.37
C SER A 28 -9.54 -6.92 0.34
N ASP A 29 -9.64 -8.22 0.63
CA ASP A 29 -9.36 -9.25 -0.37
C ASP A 29 -10.49 -9.24 -1.39
N MET A 30 -10.16 -8.77 -2.60
CA MET A 30 -11.12 -8.58 -3.68
C MET A 30 -11.02 -9.67 -4.75
N ALA A 31 -10.26 -10.75 -4.50
CA ALA A 31 -10.07 -11.83 -5.47
C ALA A 31 -11.39 -12.46 -5.94
N HIS A 32 -12.41 -12.51 -5.09
CA HIS A 32 -13.73 -13.03 -5.48
C HIS A 32 -14.42 -12.19 -6.58
N PHE A 33 -14.15 -10.88 -6.66
CA PHE A 33 -14.73 -9.99 -7.68
C PHE A 33 -14.00 -10.02 -9.02
N GLY A 34 -12.75 -10.51 -9.03
CA GLY A 34 -11.92 -10.62 -10.23
C GLY A 34 -10.96 -11.80 -10.13
N PRO A 35 -11.46 -13.05 -10.12
CA PRO A 35 -10.65 -14.24 -9.85
C PRO A 35 -9.58 -14.52 -10.91
N LYS A 36 -9.66 -13.89 -12.09
CA LYS A 36 -8.64 -13.96 -13.15
C LYS A 36 -7.88 -12.65 -13.33
N ALA A 37 -8.29 -11.58 -12.64
CA ALA A 37 -7.68 -10.26 -12.73
C ALA A 37 -6.83 -9.92 -11.50
N VAL A 38 -7.25 -10.28 -10.29
CA VAL A 38 -6.61 -9.82 -9.04
C VAL A 38 -5.31 -10.58 -8.80
N LEU A 39 -4.19 -9.86 -8.87
CA LEU A 39 -2.84 -10.39 -8.60
C LEU A 39 -2.53 -10.42 -7.09
N THR A 40 -3.00 -9.42 -6.36
CA THR A 40 -2.92 -9.28 -4.90
C THR A 40 -3.94 -8.23 -4.45
N SER A 41 -4.15 -8.09 -3.15
CA SER A 41 -4.93 -7.02 -2.52
C SER A 41 -4.08 -6.31 -1.47
N ILE A 42 -4.23 -5.00 -1.33
CA ILE A 42 -3.80 -4.29 -0.12
C ILE A 42 -4.95 -4.38 0.89
N VAL A 43 -4.87 -5.32 1.81
CA VAL A 43 -5.91 -5.58 2.82
C VAL A 43 -5.59 -4.78 4.07
N ASN A 44 -6.57 -4.01 4.57
CA ASN A 44 -6.43 -3.24 5.79
C ASN A 44 -7.09 -4.00 6.96
N ASP A 45 -6.30 -4.42 7.95
CA ASP A 45 -6.80 -5.04 9.18
C ASP A 45 -6.70 -4.09 10.37
N TRP A 46 -7.76 -3.31 10.58
CA TRP A 46 -7.85 -2.38 11.71
C TRP A 46 -8.37 -3.03 12.99
N GLY A 47 -8.81 -4.29 12.93
CA GLY A 47 -9.47 -4.98 14.05
C GLY A 47 -8.64 -4.96 15.34
N PRO A 48 -7.37 -5.41 15.31
CA PRO A 48 -6.50 -5.39 16.49
C PRO A 48 -6.29 -3.98 17.05
N HIS A 49 -6.13 -2.98 16.19
CA HIS A 49 -5.96 -1.58 16.61
C HIS A 49 -7.22 -1.06 17.32
N TYR A 50 -8.41 -1.32 16.78
CA TYR A 50 -9.67 -0.92 17.41
C TYR A 50 -9.90 -1.59 18.75
N VAL A 51 -9.64 -2.90 18.86
CA VAL A 51 -9.75 -3.64 20.12
C VAL A 51 -8.81 -3.05 21.18
N LYS A 52 -7.54 -2.80 20.83
CA LYS A 52 -6.56 -2.19 21.74
C LYS A 52 -7.01 -0.80 22.21
N SER A 53 -7.45 0.05 21.29
CA SER A 53 -7.88 1.41 21.60
C SER A 53 -9.13 1.44 22.47
N ALA A 54 -10.13 0.58 22.19
CA ALA A 54 -11.33 0.46 23.01
C ALA A 54 -11.01 -0.06 24.42
N GLN A 55 -10.12 -1.05 24.54
CA GLN A 55 -9.70 -1.56 25.84
C GLN A 55 -9.00 -0.47 26.67
N ALA A 56 -8.13 0.34 26.05
CA ALA A 56 -7.48 1.44 26.76
C ALA A 56 -8.47 2.48 27.32
N VAL A 57 -9.58 2.73 26.61
CA VAL A 57 -10.65 3.60 27.11
C VAL A 57 -11.36 2.97 28.30
N ILE A 58 -11.70 1.68 28.21
CA ILE A 58 -12.33 0.91 29.30
C ILE A 58 -11.45 0.93 30.56
N ASP A 59 -10.14 0.75 30.38
CA ASP A 59 -9.16 0.74 31.46
C ASP A 59 -8.84 2.15 32.01
N GLY A 60 -9.39 3.20 31.40
CA GLY A 60 -9.16 4.60 31.79
C GLY A 60 -7.74 5.11 31.52
N ASN A 61 -6.97 4.42 30.67
CA ASN A 61 -5.57 4.75 30.37
C ASN A 61 -5.34 5.22 28.92
N TRP A 62 -6.40 5.34 28.12
CA TRP A 62 -6.30 5.87 26.77
C TRP A 62 -5.70 7.28 26.76
N GLN A 63 -4.79 7.53 25.84
CA GLN A 63 -4.21 8.84 25.58
C GLN A 63 -4.19 9.10 24.07
N PRO A 64 -4.29 10.37 23.63
CA PRO A 64 -4.10 10.72 22.23
C PRO A 64 -2.72 10.28 21.75
N GLN A 65 -2.68 9.61 20.61
CA GLN A 65 -1.43 9.19 19.95
C GLN A 65 -1.59 9.27 18.45
N ASP A 66 -0.51 9.60 17.76
CA ASP A 66 -0.41 9.40 16.32
C ASP A 66 -0.16 7.91 16.05
N PHE A 67 -0.85 7.34 15.07
CA PHE A 67 -0.69 5.95 14.69
C PHE A 67 -0.64 5.81 13.18
N TRP A 68 0.50 5.33 12.70
CA TRP A 68 0.74 4.99 11.31
C TRP A 68 1.12 3.52 11.25
N GLY A 69 0.15 2.66 10.97
CA GLY A 69 0.39 1.23 10.82
C GLY A 69 0.87 0.85 9.42
N GLY A 70 1.45 -0.33 9.29
CA GLY A 70 1.79 -0.92 8.01
C GLY A 70 1.90 -2.45 8.09
N LEU A 71 2.88 -2.99 7.37
CA LEU A 71 3.18 -4.42 7.41
C LEU A 71 3.76 -4.84 8.77
N ALA A 72 4.51 -3.99 9.47
CA ALA A 72 5.13 -4.32 10.75
C ALA A 72 4.08 -4.44 11.88
N GLU A 73 3.05 -3.61 11.86
CA GLU A 73 1.95 -3.57 12.84
C GLU A 73 0.79 -4.52 12.47
N ASP A 74 0.94 -5.31 11.41
CA ASP A 74 -0.10 -6.19 10.85
C ASP A 74 -1.40 -5.47 10.46
N THR A 75 -1.40 -4.15 10.33
CA THR A 75 -2.57 -3.39 9.85
C THR A 75 -2.73 -3.44 8.34
N VAL A 76 -1.69 -3.90 7.62
CA VAL A 76 -1.72 -4.16 6.18
C VAL A 76 -1.28 -5.60 5.94
N SER A 77 -1.95 -6.29 5.01
CA SER A 77 -1.49 -7.57 4.47
C SER A 77 -1.70 -7.65 2.95
N LEU A 78 -0.91 -8.50 2.28
CA LEU A 78 -0.94 -8.66 0.83
C LEU A 78 -1.05 -10.14 0.42
N PRO A 79 -2.25 -10.74 0.44
CA PRO A 79 -2.43 -12.10 -0.05
C PRO A 79 -2.15 -12.17 -1.56
N ILE A 80 -1.11 -12.92 -1.93
CA ILE A 80 -0.69 -13.06 -3.34
C ILE A 80 -1.44 -14.21 -4.02
N SER A 81 -2.11 -13.87 -5.13
CA SER A 81 -2.92 -14.78 -5.94
C SER A 81 -2.11 -15.93 -6.55
N VAL A 82 -2.80 -17.02 -6.89
CA VAL A 82 -2.24 -18.15 -7.65
C VAL A 82 -1.96 -17.81 -9.12
N LEU A 83 -2.47 -16.66 -9.60
CA LEU A 83 -2.19 -16.15 -10.94
C LEU A 83 -0.74 -15.67 -11.10
N VAL A 84 -0.08 -15.33 -9.98
CA VAL A 84 1.29 -14.83 -9.98
C VAL A 84 2.26 -16.01 -10.09
N PRO A 85 3.18 -16.02 -11.08
CA PRO A 85 4.22 -17.04 -11.21
C PRO A 85 5.04 -17.22 -9.92
N ALA A 86 5.56 -18.43 -9.70
CA ALA A 86 6.20 -18.80 -8.44
C ALA A 86 7.45 -17.97 -8.11
N ASP A 87 8.26 -17.64 -9.12
CA ASP A 87 9.41 -16.77 -9.02
C ASP A 87 8.99 -15.34 -8.62
N VAL A 88 8.00 -14.76 -9.31
CA VAL A 88 7.48 -13.42 -8.98
C VAL A 88 6.84 -13.38 -7.59
N LYS A 89 6.17 -14.46 -7.18
CA LYS A 89 5.60 -14.60 -5.83
C LYS A 89 6.68 -14.65 -4.76
N SER A 90 7.81 -15.31 -5.05
CA SER A 90 8.97 -15.35 -4.16
C SER A 90 9.57 -13.95 -3.99
N ASP A 91 9.80 -13.24 -5.10
CA ASP A 91 10.36 -11.88 -5.09
C ASP A 91 9.44 -10.90 -4.34
N ALA A 92 8.13 -10.94 -4.61
CA ALA A 92 7.15 -10.14 -3.89
C ALA A 92 7.11 -10.48 -2.38
N GLY A 93 7.22 -11.77 -2.04
CA GLY A 93 7.32 -12.22 -0.65
C GLY A 93 8.54 -11.66 0.07
N GLN A 94 9.69 -11.62 -0.60
CA GLN A 94 10.91 -11.02 -0.05
C GLN A 94 10.75 -9.51 0.15
N ILE A 95 10.21 -8.77 -0.83
CA ILE A 95 9.96 -7.33 -0.69
C ILE A 95 9.00 -7.04 0.47
N ILE A 96 7.93 -7.83 0.62
CA ILE A 96 7.00 -7.69 1.75
C ILE A 96 7.73 -7.92 3.08
N ALA A 97 8.60 -8.93 3.15
CA ALA A 97 9.41 -9.19 4.34
C ALA A 97 10.39 -8.05 4.64
N ASP A 98 11.03 -7.48 3.62
CA ASP A 98 11.99 -6.39 3.75
C ASP A 98 11.31 -5.08 4.18
N ILE A 99 10.09 -4.80 3.70
CA ILE A 99 9.29 -3.66 4.18
C ILE A 99 8.89 -3.88 5.64
N ARG A 100 8.43 -5.09 5.98
CA ARG A 100 8.04 -5.46 7.34
C ARG A 100 9.19 -5.32 8.33
N SER A 101 10.41 -5.71 7.95
CA SER A 101 11.60 -5.60 8.82
C SER A 101 12.19 -4.19 8.85
N GLY A 102 11.77 -3.31 7.93
CA GLY A 102 12.39 -2.00 7.72
C GLY A 102 13.71 -2.06 6.93
N THR A 103 14.10 -3.22 6.41
CA THR A 103 15.27 -3.37 5.52
C THR A 103 15.09 -2.60 4.22
N PHE A 104 13.85 -2.52 3.72
CA PHE A 104 13.49 -1.72 2.55
C PHE A 104 12.40 -0.70 2.93
N HIS A 105 12.64 0.57 2.59
CA HIS A 105 11.64 1.62 2.74
C HIS A 105 11.27 2.16 1.34
N PRO A 106 9.98 2.14 0.92
CA PRO A 106 9.58 2.53 -0.43
C PRO A 106 10.00 3.96 -0.84
N PHE A 107 10.23 4.82 0.16
CA PHE A 107 10.66 6.20 -0.02
C PHE A 107 12.09 6.45 0.47
N THR A 108 13.02 5.52 0.21
CA THR A 108 14.47 5.78 0.30
C THR A 108 14.97 6.35 -1.02
N GLY A 109 15.68 7.47 -0.98
CA GLY A 109 16.18 8.14 -2.18
C GLY A 109 17.36 7.42 -2.85
N PRO A 110 17.72 7.84 -4.08
CA PRO A 110 17.32 9.12 -4.67
C PRO A 110 15.92 9.07 -5.29
N ILE A 111 15.04 9.99 -4.89
CA ILE A 111 13.70 10.17 -5.48
C ILE A 111 13.61 11.59 -6.05
N LYS A 112 13.24 11.67 -7.32
CA LYS A 112 13.00 12.92 -8.04
C LYS A 112 11.52 13.11 -8.31
N ASP A 113 11.08 14.36 -8.37
CA ASP A 113 9.74 14.68 -8.87
C ASP A 113 9.67 14.72 -10.41
N GLN A 114 8.48 15.00 -10.94
CA GLN A 114 8.24 15.14 -12.39
C GLN A 114 9.06 16.23 -13.09
N SER A 115 9.60 17.22 -12.36
CA SER A 115 10.47 18.26 -12.90
C SER A 115 11.95 17.85 -12.94
N GLY A 116 12.29 16.69 -12.35
CA GLY A 116 13.65 16.21 -12.17
C GLY A 116 14.33 16.74 -10.89
N ALA A 117 13.62 17.53 -10.07
CA ALA A 117 14.15 18.02 -8.80
C ALA A 117 14.23 16.87 -7.78
N VAL A 118 15.37 16.75 -7.11
CA VAL A 118 15.56 15.75 -6.04
C VAL A 118 14.70 16.13 -4.83
N ARG A 119 13.81 15.23 -4.43
CA ARG A 119 12.93 15.37 -3.26
C ARG A 119 13.39 14.58 -2.05
N ILE A 120 13.99 13.42 -2.28
CA ILE A 120 14.62 12.61 -1.23
C ILE A 120 16.02 12.26 -1.72
N ALA A 121 17.04 12.65 -0.95
CA ALA A 121 18.44 12.44 -1.30
C ALA A 121 18.83 10.96 -1.27
N GLU A 122 19.89 10.60 -1.97
CA GLU A 122 20.43 9.23 -1.99
C GLU A 122 20.70 8.69 -0.58
N GLY A 123 20.20 7.49 -0.29
CA GLY A 123 20.37 6.83 1.01
C GLY A 123 19.54 7.41 2.16
N VAL A 124 18.79 8.50 1.94
CA VAL A 124 17.89 9.10 2.93
C VAL A 124 16.51 8.48 2.77
N SER A 125 15.88 8.09 3.88
CA SER A 125 14.48 7.65 3.90
C SER A 125 13.58 8.79 4.38
N ALA A 126 12.46 9.01 3.68
CA ALA A 126 11.47 9.98 4.12
C ALA A 126 10.88 9.62 5.49
N THR A 127 10.64 10.64 6.30
CA THR A 127 9.89 10.54 7.54
C THR A 127 8.39 10.50 7.27
N ASN A 128 7.62 9.95 8.22
CA ASN A 128 6.15 9.98 8.16
C ASN A 128 5.60 11.40 7.98
N ALA A 129 6.19 12.41 8.65
CA ALA A 129 5.75 13.80 8.52
C ALA A 129 5.93 14.32 7.07
N GLU A 130 7.06 14.01 6.43
CA GLU A 130 7.29 14.37 5.02
C GLU A 130 6.28 13.66 4.10
N LEU A 131 6.05 12.36 4.32
CA LEU A 131 5.08 11.57 3.54
C LEU A 131 3.64 12.07 3.72
N ALA A 132 3.23 12.43 4.94
CA ALA A 132 1.90 13.00 5.22
C ALA A 132 1.66 14.32 4.50
N SER A 133 2.72 15.08 4.22
CA SER A 133 2.66 16.35 3.52
C SER A 133 2.98 16.27 2.03
N MET A 134 3.17 15.06 1.49
CA MET A 134 3.61 14.85 0.11
C MET A 134 2.61 15.44 -0.88
N ASN A 135 3.10 16.37 -1.71
CA ASN A 135 2.30 17.14 -2.67
C ASN A 135 2.95 17.21 -4.05
N TYR A 136 3.73 16.19 -4.40
CA TYR A 136 4.38 16.05 -5.69
C TYR A 136 4.23 14.61 -6.19
N TYR A 137 4.28 14.43 -7.51
CA TYR A 137 4.46 13.11 -8.10
C TYR A 137 5.94 12.87 -8.42
N VAL A 138 6.35 11.61 -8.34
CA VAL A 138 7.70 11.18 -8.71
C VAL A 138 7.90 11.19 -10.23
N GLU A 139 9.15 11.12 -10.65
CA GLU A 139 9.54 10.97 -12.05
C GLU A 139 8.74 9.83 -12.74
N ASN A 140 8.41 10.01 -14.02
CA ASN A 140 7.62 9.11 -14.87
C ASN A 140 6.11 9.00 -14.58
N VAL A 141 5.61 9.58 -13.49
CA VAL A 141 4.17 9.82 -13.36
C VAL A 141 3.76 10.85 -14.42
N LYS A 142 2.68 10.60 -15.16
CA LYS A 142 2.20 11.49 -16.24
C LYS A 142 1.01 12.36 -15.84
N ALA A 143 0.44 12.12 -14.66
CA ALA A 143 -0.69 12.89 -14.16
C ALA A 143 -0.25 14.30 -13.74
N GLU A 144 -1.15 15.26 -13.85
CA GLU A 144 -0.98 16.59 -13.27
C GLU A 144 -1.70 16.63 -11.92
N MET A 145 -1.12 17.31 -10.93
CA MET A 145 -1.80 17.53 -9.65
C MET A 145 -3.10 18.32 -9.89
N PRO A 146 -4.20 17.98 -9.20
CA PRO A 146 -5.42 18.78 -9.25
C PRO A 146 -5.16 20.24 -8.90
N LYS A 147 -5.91 21.14 -9.54
CA LYS A 147 -5.87 22.59 -9.25
C LYS A 147 -6.78 22.95 -8.08
#